data_AF-A0A4R5KK49-F1
#
_entry.id   AF-A0A4R5KK49-F1
#
_cell.length_a   1.000
_cell.length_b   1.000
_cell.length_c   1.000
_cell.angle_alpha   90.00
_cell.angle_beta   90.00
_cell.angle_gamma   90.00
#
_symmetry.space_group_name_H-M   'P 1'
#
loop_
_entity.id
_entity.type
_entity.pdbx_description
1 polymer ?
#
loop_
_entity_poly.entity_id
_entity_poly.type
_entity_poly.pdbx_seq_one_letter_code
_entity_poly.pdbx_strand_id
1 'polypeptide(L)'
;MKPEQIRQFVLRYLEAEQCDIVEKHPAYVTVKLSPSADKELTYRPYYWSFVERTGVAPETMTCTFIFDPDGHKAAVQETGGPGAGAAAGPSAPPGPAAGAAAAAPGGGAAASPGAAAGAAPGGPYGAPQAGGAPGQPPADSILGRYFGFVPTQITARVPKDEVTFGSRRLEQIFAAVRNKGRFVHLYEQFKPEQKSTATVPYENWLQVNFKIELACDMKRSEIHSLGIHLGTGEIRERFQEQLLGKRLTPRLPAQIFITPDKFTLPRAVIYLEDYLEHKLRGYDHRWAKEAGLRLQEELERIRGYYDSLIRSAEPDKRYEVEAQYANRRREIDWQYRPRIQISVINCGLFHLQMAGSAVN
;
A
#
# COMPACT_ATOMS: atom_id res chain seq x y z
N MET A 1 -5.66 -3.05 -15.56
CA MET A 1 -6.87 -2.92 -14.70
C MET A 1 -7.66 -1.72 -15.22
N LYS A 2 -8.96 -1.86 -15.45
CA LYS A 2 -9.78 -0.73 -15.95
C LYS A 2 -9.99 0.32 -14.84
N PRO A 3 -10.18 1.62 -15.16
CA PRO A 3 -10.42 2.65 -14.14
C PRO A 3 -11.57 2.34 -13.18
N GLU A 4 -12.66 1.74 -13.69
CA GLU A 4 -13.80 1.30 -12.88
C GLU A 4 -13.42 0.27 -11.81
N GLN A 5 -12.55 -0.68 -12.16
CA GLN A 5 -12.05 -1.70 -11.24
C GLN A 5 -11.17 -1.06 -10.15
N ILE A 6 -10.34 -0.08 -10.53
CA ILE A 6 -9.49 0.66 -9.58
C ILE A 6 -10.37 1.41 -8.59
N ARG A 7 -11.39 2.14 -9.08
CA ARG A 7 -12.35 2.84 -8.24
C ARG A 7 -13.06 1.90 -7.28
N GLN A 8 -13.58 0.78 -7.77
CA GLN A 8 -14.27 -0.20 -6.93
C GLN A 8 -13.32 -0.79 -5.87
N PHE A 9 -12.07 -1.07 -6.24
CA PHE A 9 -11.08 -1.58 -5.30
C PHE A 9 -10.75 -0.55 -4.19
N VAL A 10 -10.50 0.70 -4.55
CA VAL A 10 -10.18 1.77 -3.60
C VAL A 10 -11.36 2.07 -2.68
N LEU A 11 -12.58 2.11 -3.20
CA LEU A 11 -13.78 2.26 -2.38
C LEU A 11 -13.93 1.13 -1.36
N ARG A 12 -13.73 -0.13 -1.78
CA ARG A 12 -13.77 -1.28 -0.86
C ARG A 12 -12.70 -1.20 0.22
N TYR A 13 -11.50 -0.72 -0.12
CA TYR A 13 -10.44 -0.50 0.87
C TYR A 13 -10.84 0.57 1.88
N LEU A 14 -11.34 1.72 1.41
CA LEU A 14 -11.75 2.84 2.27
C LEU A 14 -12.91 2.46 3.20
N GLU A 15 -13.88 1.69 2.70
CA GLU A 15 -14.98 1.13 3.51
C GLU A 15 -14.46 0.12 4.54
N ALA A 16 -13.54 -0.77 4.17
CA ALA A 16 -12.95 -1.75 5.07
C ALA A 16 -12.11 -1.10 6.18
N GLU A 17 -11.42 0.00 5.87
CA GLU A 17 -10.64 0.81 6.81
C GLU A 17 -11.49 1.75 7.66
N GLN A 18 -12.82 1.78 7.45
CA GLN A 18 -13.75 2.66 8.13
C GLN A 18 -13.37 4.14 7.97
N CYS A 19 -12.94 4.54 6.78
CA CYS A 19 -12.70 5.95 6.45
C CYS A 19 -14.03 6.69 6.28
N ASP A 20 -14.09 7.95 6.70
CA ASP A 20 -15.29 8.78 6.54
C ASP A 20 -15.32 9.36 5.12
N ILE A 21 -16.28 8.91 4.31
CA ILE A 21 -16.48 9.43 2.95
C ILE A 21 -17.18 10.79 3.05
N VAL A 22 -16.46 11.86 2.70
CA VAL A 22 -16.96 13.23 2.70
C VAL A 22 -17.71 13.51 1.40
N GLU A 23 -17.14 13.08 0.27
CA GLU A 23 -17.69 13.33 -1.06
C GLU A 23 -17.42 12.15 -1.98
N LYS A 24 -18.44 11.74 -2.75
CA LYS A 24 -18.36 10.62 -3.69
C LYS A 24 -18.80 11.08 -5.07
N HIS A 25 -17.86 11.21 -5.99
CA HIS A 25 -18.09 11.56 -7.39
C HIS A 25 -17.65 10.39 -8.30
N PRO A 26 -18.23 10.23 -9.51
CA PRO A 26 -17.78 9.20 -10.45
C PRO A 26 -16.28 9.28 -10.78
N ALA A 27 -15.75 10.50 -10.88
CA ALA A 27 -14.36 10.81 -11.25
C ALA A 27 -13.40 10.92 -10.06
N TYR A 28 -13.88 11.21 -8.85
CA TYR A 28 -13.03 11.37 -7.65
C TYR A 28 -13.79 11.06 -6.36
N VAL A 29 -13.07 10.77 -5.28
CA VAL A 29 -13.62 10.55 -3.94
C VAL A 29 -12.80 11.32 -2.92
N THR A 30 -13.45 12.14 -2.10
CA THR A 30 -12.82 12.85 -0.98
C THR A 30 -13.19 12.14 0.31
N VAL A 31 -12.19 11.75 1.09
CA VAL A 31 -12.35 10.99 2.33
C VAL A 31 -11.47 11.54 3.43
N LYS A 32 -11.99 11.51 4.66
CA LYS A 32 -11.17 11.63 5.86
C LYS A 32 -10.67 10.23 6.22
N LEU A 33 -9.34 10.06 6.24
CA LEU A 33 -8.73 8.76 6.49
C LEU A 33 -8.98 8.32 7.94
N SER A 34 -9.08 7.01 8.18
CA SER A 34 -9.04 6.46 9.53
C SER A 34 -7.61 6.51 10.09
N PRO A 35 -7.42 6.39 11.42
CA PRO A 35 -6.08 6.35 12.02
C PRO A 35 -5.17 5.27 11.44
N SER A 36 -5.73 4.11 11.08
CA SER A 36 -4.97 3.01 10.48
C SER A 36 -4.57 3.35 9.04
N ALA A 37 -5.51 3.83 8.22
CA ALA A 37 -5.24 4.20 6.84
C ALA A 37 -4.27 5.39 6.72
N ASP A 38 -4.35 6.39 7.61
CA ASP A 38 -3.45 7.54 7.61
C ASP A 38 -2.00 7.12 7.92
N LYS A 39 -1.78 6.27 8.93
CA LYS A 39 -0.44 5.72 9.25
C LYS A 39 0.21 5.07 8.03
N GLU A 40 -0.56 4.30 7.26
CA GLU A 40 -0.05 3.53 6.12
C GLU A 40 0.13 4.39 4.86
N LEU A 41 -0.77 5.35 4.63
CA LEU A 41 -0.80 6.11 3.37
C LEU A 41 -0.03 7.44 3.45
N THR A 42 -0.12 8.19 4.54
CA THR A 42 0.44 9.56 4.59
C THR A 42 1.85 9.63 5.13
N TYR A 43 2.37 8.53 5.70
CA TYR A 43 3.74 8.40 6.23
C TYR A 43 4.15 9.60 7.10
N ARG A 44 3.39 9.84 8.18
CA ARG A 44 3.62 10.91 9.17
C ARG A 44 4.15 10.34 10.50
N PRO A 45 5.35 9.74 10.56
CA PRO A 45 5.82 9.01 11.73
C PRO A 45 5.98 9.89 12.98
N TYR A 46 6.39 11.16 12.83
CA TYR A 46 6.53 12.09 13.95
C TYR A 46 5.18 12.50 14.55
N TYR A 47 4.15 12.65 13.72
CA TYR A 47 2.81 12.95 14.20
C TYR A 47 2.26 11.78 15.00
N TRP A 48 2.36 10.57 14.45
CA TRP A 48 1.87 9.37 15.11
C TRP A 48 2.63 9.04 16.39
N SER A 49 3.95 9.23 16.43
CA SER A 49 4.72 9.03 17.66
C SER A 49 4.36 10.04 18.75
N PHE A 50 4.05 11.30 18.38
CA PHE A 50 3.54 12.29 19.31
C PHE A 50 2.17 11.91 19.85
N VAL A 51 1.22 11.56 18.97
CA VAL A 51 -0.15 11.15 19.34
C VAL A 51 -0.13 9.93 20.26
N GLU A 52 0.67 8.91 19.93
CA GLU A 52 0.80 7.69 20.74
C GLU A 52 1.43 7.97 22.12
N ARG A 53 2.41 8.87 22.19
CA ARG A 53 3.07 9.21 23.45
C ARG A 53 2.22 10.11 24.35
N THR A 54 1.42 10.99 23.76
CA THR A 54 0.63 11.98 24.51
C THR A 54 -0.81 11.54 24.77
N GLY A 55 -1.30 10.51 24.07
CA GLY A 55 -2.68 10.02 24.19
C GLY A 55 -3.73 11.01 23.67
N VAL A 56 -3.33 12.03 22.91
CA VAL A 56 -4.25 13.01 22.31
C VAL A 56 -5.11 12.33 21.24
N ALA A 57 -6.35 12.81 21.05
CA ALA A 57 -7.23 12.31 20.00
C ALA A 57 -6.58 12.49 18.60
N PRO A 58 -6.53 11.45 17.75
CA PRO A 58 -5.89 11.53 16.45
C PRO A 58 -6.70 12.42 15.48
N GLU A 59 -5.99 13.34 14.85
CA GLU A 59 -6.42 14.18 13.74
C GLU A 59 -5.81 13.63 12.44
N THR A 60 -6.65 12.91 11.70
CA THR A 60 -6.28 12.24 10.46
C THR A 60 -6.44 13.15 9.24
N MET A 61 -5.68 12.89 8.18
CA MET A 61 -5.76 13.71 6.97
C MET A 61 -7.02 13.42 6.15
N THR A 62 -7.55 14.48 5.52
CA THR A 62 -8.50 14.37 4.42
C THR A 62 -7.73 14.31 3.11
N CYS A 63 -8.05 13.36 2.22
CA CYS A 63 -7.42 13.21 0.91
C CYS A 63 -8.50 13.06 -0.18
N THR A 64 -8.18 13.55 -1.39
CA THR A 64 -9.00 13.35 -2.59
C THR A 64 -8.31 12.38 -3.53
N PHE A 65 -8.97 11.27 -3.84
CA PHE A 65 -8.52 10.27 -4.81
C PHE A 65 -9.20 10.53 -6.16
N ILE A 66 -8.42 10.81 -7.19
CA ILE A 66 -8.91 11.11 -8.54
C ILE A 66 -8.71 9.89 -9.43
N PHE A 67 -9.79 9.30 -9.94
CA PHE A 67 -9.76 8.13 -10.82
C PHE A 67 -9.79 8.52 -12.30
N ASP A 68 -10.40 9.67 -12.61
CA ASP A 68 -10.47 10.26 -13.94
C ASP A 68 -10.04 11.74 -13.85
N PRO A 69 -8.82 12.08 -14.33
CA PRO A 69 -8.31 13.44 -14.23
C PRO A 69 -9.10 14.43 -15.07
N ASP A 70 -9.66 14.01 -16.20
CA ASP A 70 -10.40 14.90 -17.10
C ASP A 70 -11.81 15.15 -16.56
N GLY A 71 -12.47 14.11 -16.06
CA GLY A 71 -13.74 14.23 -15.34
C GLY A 71 -13.65 15.06 -14.05
N HIS A 72 -12.54 14.97 -13.31
CA HIS A 72 -12.32 15.82 -12.12
C HIS A 72 -12.08 17.29 -12.51
N LYS A 73 -11.34 17.58 -13.59
CA LYS A 73 -11.17 18.96 -14.08
C LYS A 73 -12.51 19.58 -14.50
N ALA A 74 -13.35 18.82 -15.22
CA ALA A 74 -14.69 19.27 -15.60
C ALA A 74 -15.58 19.52 -14.38
N ALA A 75 -15.60 18.61 -13.39
CA ALA A 75 -16.38 18.78 -12.17
C ALA A 75 -15.92 20.00 -11.32
N VAL A 76 -14.61 20.28 -11.28
CA VAL A 76 -14.08 21.48 -10.60
C VAL A 76 -14.42 22.77 -11.36
N GLN A 77 -14.54 22.71 -12.69
CA GLN A 77 -14.98 23.84 -13.51
C GLN A 77 -16.50 24.09 -13.39
N GLU A 78 -17.32 23.04 -13.28
CA GLU A 78 -18.77 23.15 -13.10
C GLU A 78 -19.17 23.61 -11.69
N THR A 79 -18.43 23.20 -10.66
CA THR A 79 -18.61 23.70 -9.28
C THR A 79 -18.03 25.11 -9.07
N GLY A 80 -17.27 25.62 -10.04
CA GLY A 80 -16.72 26.97 -10.06
C GLY A 80 -17.30 27.83 -11.19
N GLY A 81 -18.49 28.42 -11.03
CA GLY A 81 -18.91 29.56 -11.88
C GLY A 81 -20.14 30.33 -11.37
N PRO A 82 -20.35 31.62 -11.74
CA PRO A 82 -19.49 32.61 -12.38
C PRO A 82 -19.19 33.81 -11.44
N GLY A 83 -17.94 34.29 -11.40
CA GLY A 83 -17.55 35.40 -10.53
C GLY A 83 -16.28 36.10 -10.98
N ALA A 84 -16.14 36.36 -12.28
CA ALA A 84 -15.14 37.29 -12.81
C ALA A 84 -15.75 37.99 -14.02
N GLY A 85 -16.76 38.82 -13.75
CA GLY A 85 -17.23 39.81 -14.72
C GLY A 85 -16.08 40.75 -15.06
N ALA A 86 -15.91 40.95 -16.37
CA ALA A 86 -14.99 41.91 -16.94
C ALA A 86 -15.11 43.29 -16.27
N ALA A 87 -14.02 43.78 -15.70
CA ALA A 87 -13.82 45.19 -15.45
C ALA A 87 -12.58 45.61 -16.24
N ALA A 88 -12.85 46.22 -17.39
CA ALA A 88 -11.87 46.97 -18.16
C ALA A 88 -11.33 48.12 -17.28
N GLY A 89 -10.01 48.23 -17.20
CA GLY A 89 -9.29 49.36 -16.62
C GLY A 89 -8.15 49.77 -17.58
N PRO A 90 -7.88 51.09 -17.73
CA PRO A 90 -7.37 51.65 -18.98
C PRO A 90 -5.85 51.55 -19.15
N SER A 91 -5.46 51.74 -20.41
CA SER A 91 -4.11 51.69 -20.99
C SER A 91 -3.19 52.87 -20.63
N ALA A 92 -1.89 52.56 -20.68
CA ALA A 92 -0.69 53.40 -21.00
C ALA A 92 0.17 53.91 -19.81
N PRO A 93 1.48 54.24 -20.01
CA PRO A 93 2.43 53.93 -21.11
C PRO A 93 3.79 53.34 -20.61
N PRO A 94 4.78 53.05 -21.49
CA PRO A 94 5.99 52.30 -21.13
C PRO A 94 7.28 53.13 -20.92
N GLY A 95 8.18 52.57 -20.10
CA GLY A 95 9.65 52.76 -20.10
C GLY A 95 10.24 53.79 -19.11
N PRO A 96 11.58 53.79 -18.85
CA PRO A 96 12.64 52.89 -19.34
C PRO A 96 13.58 52.33 -18.25
N ALA A 97 14.60 51.59 -18.72
CA ALA A 97 15.55 50.75 -18.00
C ALA A 97 16.70 51.47 -17.27
N ALA A 98 17.23 50.82 -16.22
CA ALA A 98 18.61 50.89 -15.70
C ALA A 98 18.76 49.69 -14.72
N GLY A 99 19.72 48.78 -14.81
CA GLY A 99 21.16 48.98 -14.80
C GLY A 99 21.71 48.17 -13.62
N ALA A 100 21.99 46.88 -13.83
CA ALA A 100 22.56 46.00 -12.81
C ALA A 100 24.08 46.18 -12.76
N ALA A 101 24.59 46.61 -11.61
CA ALA A 101 26.01 46.70 -11.30
C ALA A 101 26.38 45.76 -10.14
N ALA A 102 27.65 45.36 -10.15
CA ALA A 102 28.28 44.26 -9.45
C ALA A 102 28.56 44.45 -7.93
N ALA A 103 29.00 43.32 -7.34
CA ALA A 103 30.06 43.18 -6.33
C ALA A 103 29.69 43.10 -4.81
N ALA A 104 29.70 41.86 -4.28
CA ALA A 104 30.59 41.25 -3.25
C ALA A 104 31.04 42.06 -2.00
N PRO A 105 31.70 41.44 -0.97
CA PRO A 105 31.46 40.19 -0.22
C PRO A 105 31.69 40.33 1.32
N GLY A 106 31.63 39.20 2.06
CA GLY A 106 32.28 38.96 3.36
C GLY A 106 31.41 39.26 4.60
N GLY A 107 31.46 38.55 5.72
CA GLY A 107 32.32 37.48 6.23
C GLY A 107 32.21 37.47 7.77
N GLY A 108 32.39 36.31 8.42
CA GLY A 108 32.62 36.17 9.87
C GLY A 108 31.34 36.17 10.74
N ALA A 109 30.93 35.09 11.39
CA ALA A 109 31.57 34.32 12.48
C ALA A 109 31.04 34.70 13.88
N ALA A 110 30.63 33.64 14.58
CA ALA A 110 30.79 33.37 16.00
C ALA A 110 29.72 33.81 17.03
N ALA A 111 29.37 32.80 17.82
CA ALA A 111 29.23 32.79 19.28
C ALA A 111 27.85 33.12 19.90
N SER A 112 27.18 32.04 20.34
CA SER A 112 26.51 31.98 21.64
C SER A 112 27.55 32.10 22.77
N PRO A 113 27.18 32.53 24.00
CA PRO A 113 26.46 31.69 25.00
C PRO A 113 25.36 32.52 25.71
N GLY A 114 24.49 32.05 26.60
CA GLY A 114 24.31 30.81 27.33
C GLY A 114 23.54 31.16 28.63
N ALA A 115 22.70 30.22 29.08
CA ALA A 115 22.32 29.95 30.48
C ALA A 115 21.26 30.80 31.23
N ALA A 116 20.61 30.05 32.14
CA ALA A 116 19.77 30.37 33.31
C ALA A 116 18.29 30.72 33.04
N ALA A 117 17.31 29.84 33.34
CA ALA A 117 16.85 29.30 34.64
C ALA A 117 15.96 30.27 35.43
N GLY A 118 14.80 29.77 35.88
CA GLY A 118 13.86 30.45 36.81
C GLY A 118 12.41 30.29 36.35
N ALA A 119 11.73 29.19 36.72
CA ALA A 119 10.91 29.09 37.93
C ALA A 119 9.54 29.80 37.82
N ALA A 120 8.48 28.99 37.76
CA ALA A 120 7.10 29.39 38.07
C ALA A 120 6.98 29.76 39.57
N PRO A 121 5.92 30.46 40.00
CA PRO A 121 4.77 29.71 40.50
C PRO A 121 3.38 30.40 40.37
N GLY A 122 2.33 29.60 40.56
CA GLY A 122 1.13 29.99 41.32
C GLY A 122 -0.07 30.58 40.55
N GLY A 123 -1.18 29.82 40.47
CA GLY A 123 -2.53 30.31 40.08
C GLY A 123 -3.22 31.12 41.19
N PRO A 124 -4.56 31.07 41.39
CA PRO A 124 -5.65 30.53 40.56
C PRO A 124 -6.88 31.50 40.43
N TYR A 125 -7.92 31.04 39.73
CA TYR A 125 -9.31 31.58 39.66
C TYR A 125 -9.63 32.81 38.79
N GLY A 126 -10.69 32.66 38.00
CA GLY A 126 -11.53 33.79 37.55
C GLY A 126 -12.02 33.68 36.10
N ALA A 127 -13.07 32.89 35.85
CA ALA A 127 -13.97 33.21 34.73
C ALA A 127 -14.68 34.54 35.06
N PRO A 128 -15.02 35.35 34.03
CA PRO A 128 -16.44 35.34 33.71
C PRO A 128 -16.74 35.30 32.22
N GLN A 129 -17.87 34.67 31.96
CA GLN A 129 -18.64 34.62 30.72
C GLN A 129 -19.45 35.91 30.56
N ALA A 130 -19.52 36.49 29.36
CA ALA A 130 -20.74 37.06 28.77
C ALA A 130 -20.50 37.72 27.39
N GLY A 131 -21.23 37.23 26.38
CA GLY A 131 -22.13 38.05 25.56
C GLY A 131 -21.56 39.06 24.55
N GLY A 132 -21.71 38.75 23.25
CA GLY A 132 -21.66 39.75 22.16
C GLY A 132 -21.86 39.12 20.77
N ALA A 133 -23.00 39.38 20.13
CA ALA A 133 -23.33 39.02 18.75
C ALA A 133 -22.60 39.92 17.72
N PRO A 134 -22.60 39.60 16.41
CA PRO A 134 -21.54 39.97 15.48
C PRO A 134 -21.73 41.38 14.90
N GLY A 135 -20.85 42.29 15.28
CA GLY A 135 -20.66 43.60 14.63
C GLY A 135 -19.30 43.63 13.94
N GLN A 136 -19.23 44.29 12.78
CA GLN A 136 -18.06 44.47 11.91
C GLN A 136 -16.71 44.54 12.64
N PRO A 137 -15.62 44.03 12.04
CA PRO A 137 -14.30 44.10 12.65
C PRO A 137 -13.95 45.57 12.92
N PRO A 138 -13.40 45.91 14.10
CA PRO A 138 -12.89 47.25 14.32
C PRO A 138 -11.75 47.47 13.32
N ALA A 139 -12.06 48.24 12.28
CA ALA A 139 -11.08 48.81 11.38
C ALA A 139 -10.27 49.81 12.19
N ASP A 140 -9.20 49.30 12.84
CA ASP A 140 -7.98 50.00 13.26
C ASP A 140 -7.36 49.42 14.54
N SER A 141 -7.09 48.11 14.54
CA SER A 141 -6.07 47.57 15.45
C SER A 141 -4.68 47.89 14.91
N ILE A 142 -3.81 48.45 15.76
CA ILE A 142 -2.39 48.72 15.47
C ILE A 142 -1.68 47.50 14.86
N LEU A 143 -2.06 46.28 15.29
CA LEU A 143 -1.49 45.05 14.75
C LEU A 143 -1.93 44.78 13.30
N GLY A 144 -3.17 45.11 12.93
CA GLY A 144 -3.67 44.96 11.56
C GLY A 144 -3.04 45.95 10.58
N ARG A 145 -2.62 47.12 11.06
CA ARG A 145 -1.90 48.13 10.26
C ARG A 145 -0.45 47.75 9.97
N TYR A 146 0.21 47.05 10.90
CA TYR A 146 1.60 46.63 10.75
C TYR A 146 1.79 45.30 10.02
N PHE A 147 0.89 44.34 10.24
CA PHE A 147 1.03 42.97 9.68
C PHE A 147 0.10 42.68 8.50
N GLY A 148 -0.78 43.61 8.12
CA GLY A 148 -1.85 43.36 7.15
C GLY A 148 -2.87 42.34 7.67
N PHE A 149 -3.89 42.03 6.86
CA PHE A 149 -4.79 40.92 7.17
C PHE A 149 -4.00 39.61 7.16
N VAL A 150 -3.70 39.07 8.34
CA VAL A 150 -3.17 37.72 8.49
C VAL A 150 -4.37 36.77 8.43
N PRO A 151 -4.55 35.97 7.37
CA PRO A 151 -5.62 34.99 7.34
C PRO A 151 -5.35 33.98 8.46
N THR A 152 -6.15 34.01 9.52
CA THR A 152 -6.09 33.02 10.61
C THR A 152 -6.68 31.67 10.21
N GLN A 153 -7.25 31.58 9.00
CA GLN A 153 -7.71 30.35 8.37
C GLN A 153 -6.58 29.79 7.51
N ILE A 154 -5.72 28.94 8.08
CA ILE A 154 -4.89 28.04 7.27
C ILE A 154 -5.86 27.04 6.65
N THR A 155 -6.34 27.31 5.43
CA THR A 155 -7.07 26.31 4.67
C THR A 155 -6.07 25.21 4.31
N ALA A 156 -6.02 24.16 5.13
CA ALA A 156 -5.19 23.00 4.87
C ALA A 156 -5.53 22.47 3.47
N ARG A 157 -4.59 22.58 2.53
CA ARG A 157 -4.79 22.05 1.17
C ARG A 157 -5.00 20.55 1.30
N VAL A 158 -6.21 20.09 1.00
CA VAL A 158 -6.54 18.66 0.91
C VAL A 158 -5.65 18.04 -0.17
N PRO A 159 -4.74 17.10 0.17
CA PRO A 159 -3.91 16.43 -0.82
C PRO A 159 -4.78 15.73 -1.87
N LYS A 160 -4.44 15.92 -3.13
CA LYS A 160 -5.12 15.29 -4.27
C LYS A 160 -4.17 14.31 -4.92
N ASP A 161 -4.57 13.04 -5.00
CA ASP A 161 -3.77 11.97 -5.57
C ASP A 161 -4.50 11.35 -6.77
N GLU A 162 -3.82 11.30 -7.92
CA GLU A 162 -4.31 10.57 -9.08
C GLU A 162 -4.08 9.06 -8.91
N VAL A 163 -5.16 8.29 -9.02
CA VAL A 163 -5.19 6.85 -8.79
C VAL A 163 -5.46 6.13 -10.10
N THR A 164 -4.41 6.05 -10.91
CA THR A 164 -4.37 5.28 -12.15
C THR A 164 -3.55 3.99 -11.96
N PHE A 165 -3.63 3.07 -12.92
CA PHE A 165 -2.83 1.85 -12.86
C PHE A 165 -1.34 2.19 -12.94
N GLY A 166 -0.56 1.78 -11.95
CA GLY A 166 0.87 2.14 -11.82
C GLY A 166 1.13 3.43 -11.04
N SER A 167 0.09 4.10 -10.50
CA SER A 167 0.33 5.24 -9.62
C SER A 167 0.87 4.78 -8.26
N ARG A 168 1.81 5.55 -7.69
CA ARG A 168 2.41 5.28 -6.37
C ARG A 168 1.35 5.11 -5.28
N ARG A 169 0.27 5.90 -5.34
CA ARG A 169 -0.81 5.83 -4.34
C ARG A 169 -1.56 4.49 -4.45
N LEU A 170 -1.86 4.04 -5.65
CA LEU A 170 -2.52 2.74 -5.84
C LEU A 170 -1.63 1.60 -5.35
N GLU A 171 -0.33 1.66 -5.62
CA GLU A 171 0.64 0.67 -5.13
C GLU A 171 0.72 0.64 -3.61
N GLN A 172 0.68 1.79 -2.95
CA GLN A 172 0.62 1.88 -1.49
C GLN A 172 -0.64 1.22 -0.93
N ILE A 173 -1.81 1.44 -1.55
CA ILE A 173 -3.06 0.79 -1.14
C ILE A 173 -2.95 -0.73 -1.35
N PHE A 174 -2.38 -1.19 -2.47
CA PHE A 174 -2.14 -2.62 -2.69
C PHE A 174 -1.21 -3.22 -1.63
N ALA A 175 -0.15 -2.52 -1.27
CA ALA A 175 0.78 -2.96 -0.22
C ALA A 175 0.10 -3.02 1.15
N ALA A 176 -0.68 -1.99 1.50
CA ALA A 176 -1.49 -1.95 2.73
C ALA A 176 -2.44 -3.14 2.83
N VAL A 177 -3.24 -3.38 1.78
CA VAL A 177 -4.17 -4.52 1.72
C VAL A 177 -3.44 -5.85 1.83
N ARG A 178 -2.31 -6.03 1.13
CA ARG A 178 -1.51 -7.26 1.22
C ARG A 178 -0.95 -7.47 2.62
N ASN A 179 -0.47 -6.42 3.27
CA ASN A 179 0.10 -6.50 4.61
C ASN A 179 -0.96 -6.85 5.67
N LYS A 180 -2.14 -6.23 5.59
CA LYS A 180 -3.27 -6.51 6.48
C LYS A 180 -3.91 -7.88 6.19
N GLY A 181 -3.94 -8.29 4.93
CA GLY A 181 -4.51 -9.55 4.48
C GLY A 181 -3.54 -10.74 4.45
N ARG A 182 -2.39 -10.67 5.13
CA ARG A 182 -1.40 -11.77 5.17
C ARG A 182 -1.94 -13.02 5.84
N PHE A 183 -2.69 -12.83 6.93
CA PHE A 183 -3.31 -13.90 7.70
C PHE A 183 -4.75 -13.53 8.06
N VAL A 184 -5.68 -14.46 7.86
CA VAL A 184 -7.08 -14.29 8.27
C VAL A 184 -7.54 -15.46 9.12
N HIS A 185 -8.43 -15.19 10.08
CA HIS A 185 -9.06 -16.22 10.88
C HIS A 185 -10.57 -16.03 10.79
N LEU A 186 -11.26 -16.96 10.14
CA LEU A 186 -12.64 -16.80 9.73
C LEU A 186 -13.48 -18.03 10.04
N TYR A 187 -14.76 -17.81 10.30
CA TYR A 187 -15.77 -18.82 10.59
C TYR A 187 -16.86 -18.77 9.54
N GLU A 188 -17.37 -19.93 9.13
CA GLU A 188 -18.57 -19.99 8.30
C GLU A 188 -19.79 -19.44 9.07
N GLN A 189 -20.53 -18.51 8.46
CA GLN A 189 -21.74 -17.96 9.05
C GLN A 189 -22.80 -19.05 9.14
N PHE A 190 -23.10 -19.47 10.36
CA PHE A 190 -24.23 -20.36 10.63
C PHE A 190 -25.53 -19.56 10.64
N LYS A 191 -26.48 -19.93 9.78
CA LYS A 191 -27.88 -19.51 9.91
C LYS A 191 -28.65 -20.69 10.50
N PRO A 192 -28.99 -20.67 11.81
CA PRO A 192 -29.81 -21.72 12.38
C PRO A 192 -31.16 -21.73 11.65
N GLU A 193 -31.54 -22.89 11.13
CA GLU A 193 -32.93 -23.12 10.73
C GLU A 193 -33.79 -22.98 12.00
N GLN A 194 -34.90 -22.24 11.90
CA GLN A 194 -35.62 -21.55 12.98
C GLN A 194 -36.08 -22.36 14.22
N LYS A 195 -35.73 -23.65 14.33
CA LYS A 195 -36.12 -24.53 15.45
C LYS A 195 -35.00 -25.43 16.00
N SER A 196 -33.76 -25.33 15.52
CA SER A 196 -32.68 -26.19 16.03
C SER A 196 -31.93 -25.56 17.21
N THR A 197 -31.89 -26.28 18.33
CA THR A 197 -31.03 -25.99 19.49
C THR A 197 -29.70 -26.78 19.43
N ALA A 198 -29.49 -27.57 18.38
CA ALA A 198 -28.34 -28.44 18.26
C ALA A 198 -27.06 -27.64 17.93
N THR A 199 -26.00 -27.90 18.70
CA THR A 199 -24.68 -27.34 18.43
C THR A 199 -24.05 -28.04 17.23
N VAL A 200 -23.51 -27.28 16.28
CA VAL A 200 -22.95 -27.83 15.04
C VAL A 200 -21.42 -27.93 15.13
N PRO A 201 -20.81 -29.08 14.76
CA PRO A 201 -19.36 -29.23 14.70
C PRO A 201 -18.77 -28.46 13.53
N TYR A 202 -17.70 -27.71 13.81
CA TYR A 202 -16.89 -27.06 12.79
C TYR A 202 -15.55 -27.79 12.62
N GLU A 203 -15.13 -27.92 11.38
CA GLU A 203 -13.86 -28.47 10.94
C GLU A 203 -12.83 -27.37 10.72
N ASN A 204 -11.56 -27.67 11.00
CA ASN A 204 -10.49 -26.69 10.96
C ASN A 204 -9.66 -26.89 9.70
N TRP A 205 -9.60 -25.85 8.89
CA TRP A 205 -8.88 -25.84 7.62
C TRP A 205 -7.83 -24.74 7.64
N LEU A 206 -6.56 -25.11 7.44
CA LEU A 206 -5.52 -24.15 7.12
C LEU A 206 -5.45 -24.01 5.61
N GLN A 207 -5.63 -22.80 5.10
CA GLN A 207 -5.47 -22.51 3.69
C GLN A 207 -4.27 -21.61 3.45
N VAL A 208 -3.52 -21.90 2.39
CA VAL A 208 -2.36 -21.14 1.95
C VAL A 208 -2.45 -20.92 0.44
N ASN A 209 -2.31 -19.68 0.00
CA ASN A 209 -2.18 -19.34 -1.41
C ASN A 209 -0.70 -19.22 -1.77
N PHE A 210 -0.20 -20.17 -2.55
CA PHE A 210 1.15 -20.17 -3.08
C PHE A 210 1.19 -19.50 -4.45
N LYS A 211 2.18 -18.66 -4.69
CA LYS A 211 2.57 -18.19 -6.01
C LYS A 211 3.81 -18.96 -6.45
N ILE A 212 3.68 -19.70 -7.54
CA ILE A 212 4.77 -20.45 -8.16
C ILE A 212 5.19 -19.71 -9.42
N GLU A 213 6.47 -19.42 -9.54
CA GLU A 213 7.04 -18.74 -10.70
C GLU A 213 8.12 -19.64 -11.32
N LEU A 214 7.86 -20.15 -12.52
CA LEU A 214 8.86 -20.85 -13.34
C LEU A 214 9.55 -19.80 -14.19
N ALA A 215 10.81 -19.53 -13.91
CA ALA A 215 11.56 -18.43 -14.50
C ALA A 215 12.86 -18.91 -15.15
N CYS A 216 13.08 -18.40 -16.36
CA CYS A 216 14.30 -18.42 -17.15
C CYS A 216 14.29 -17.14 -18.01
N ASP A 217 14.59 -17.24 -19.30
CA ASP A 217 14.40 -16.18 -20.29
C ASP A 217 12.91 -15.76 -20.40
N MET A 218 12.01 -16.71 -20.15
CA MET A 218 10.58 -16.47 -19.99
C MET A 218 10.15 -16.72 -18.54
N LYS A 219 9.05 -16.07 -18.13
CA LYS A 219 8.46 -16.24 -16.78
C LYS A 219 7.01 -16.68 -16.88
N ARG A 220 6.70 -17.85 -16.30
CA ARG A 220 5.34 -18.35 -16.09
C ARG A 220 4.99 -18.24 -14.61
N SER A 221 3.89 -17.56 -14.30
CA SER A 221 3.41 -17.38 -12.92
C SER A 221 2.07 -18.09 -12.73
N GLU A 222 1.97 -18.87 -11.67
CA GLU A 222 0.77 -19.62 -11.29
C GLU A 222 0.42 -19.36 -9.83
N ILE A 223 -0.87 -19.42 -9.51
CA ILE A 223 -1.36 -19.33 -8.14
C ILE A 223 -2.03 -20.65 -7.80
N HIS A 224 -1.57 -21.28 -6.71
CA HIS A 224 -2.10 -22.52 -6.20
C HIS A 224 -2.71 -22.26 -4.83
N SER A 225 -4.01 -22.49 -4.71
CA SER A 225 -4.72 -22.40 -3.44
C SER A 225 -4.85 -23.79 -2.83
N LEU A 226 -4.15 -24.03 -1.72
CA LEU A 226 -4.16 -25.32 -1.04
C LEU A 226 -4.79 -25.17 0.34
N GLY A 227 -5.73 -26.06 0.67
CA GLY A 227 -6.32 -26.18 2.00
C GLY A 227 -5.96 -27.52 2.61
N ILE A 228 -5.55 -27.55 3.88
CA ILE A 228 -5.31 -28.78 4.63
C ILE A 228 -6.24 -28.85 5.84
N HIS A 229 -6.91 -29.99 5.99
CA HIS A 229 -7.75 -30.25 7.14
C HIS A 229 -6.89 -30.64 8.35
N LEU A 230 -6.96 -29.86 9.43
CA LEU A 230 -6.14 -30.06 10.63
C LEU A 230 -6.56 -31.29 11.46
N GLY A 231 -7.74 -31.86 11.19
CA GLY A 231 -8.21 -33.08 11.85
C GLY A 231 -7.83 -34.38 11.11
N THR A 232 -7.77 -34.38 9.78
CA THR A 232 -7.54 -35.59 8.96
C THR A 232 -6.22 -35.55 8.19
N GLY A 233 -5.66 -34.37 7.94
CA GLY A 233 -4.51 -34.17 7.06
C GLY A 233 -4.86 -34.19 5.58
N GLU A 234 -6.15 -34.21 5.22
CA GLU A 234 -6.60 -34.16 3.83
C GLU A 234 -6.21 -32.82 3.19
N ILE A 235 -5.53 -32.86 2.04
CA ILE A 235 -5.15 -31.69 1.26
C ILE A 235 -6.12 -31.54 0.08
N ARG A 236 -6.70 -30.34 -0.07
CA ARG A 236 -7.59 -29.96 -1.16
C ARG A 236 -6.98 -28.84 -1.98
N GLU A 237 -6.97 -29.03 -3.30
CA GLU A 237 -6.62 -27.97 -4.25
C GLU A 237 -7.81 -27.03 -4.50
N ARG A 238 -7.51 -25.83 -5.02
CA ARG A 238 -8.52 -24.81 -5.36
C ARG A 238 -9.42 -24.46 -4.18
N PHE A 239 -8.88 -24.51 -2.96
CA PHE A 239 -9.66 -24.27 -1.74
C PHE A 239 -10.29 -22.87 -1.69
N GLN A 240 -9.60 -21.86 -2.23
CA GLN A 240 -10.16 -20.51 -2.34
C GLN A 240 -11.47 -20.47 -3.15
N GLU A 241 -11.62 -21.28 -4.20
CA GLU A 241 -12.84 -21.33 -5.00
C GLU A 241 -14.02 -21.86 -4.18
N GLN A 242 -13.77 -22.85 -3.31
CA GLN A 242 -14.77 -23.35 -2.37
C GLN A 242 -15.16 -22.29 -1.33
N LEU A 243 -14.19 -21.51 -0.85
CA LEU A 243 -14.45 -20.43 0.11
C LEU A 243 -15.26 -19.26 -0.51
N LEU A 244 -15.11 -18.98 -1.80
CA LEU A 244 -15.87 -17.91 -2.48
C LEU A 244 -17.38 -18.13 -2.44
N GLY A 245 -17.84 -19.40 -2.38
CA GLY A 245 -19.24 -19.75 -2.26
C GLY A 245 -19.80 -19.63 -0.83
N LYS A 246 -18.95 -19.46 0.18
CA LYS A 246 -19.35 -19.45 1.59
C LYS A 246 -19.39 -18.02 2.14
N ARG A 247 -20.30 -17.78 3.08
CA ARG A 247 -20.32 -16.53 3.85
C ARG A 247 -19.46 -16.69 5.09
N LEU A 248 -18.41 -15.89 5.20
CA LEU A 248 -17.44 -15.96 6.29
C LEU A 248 -17.56 -14.75 7.21
N THR A 249 -17.27 -14.94 8.49
CA THR A 249 -17.27 -13.91 9.53
C THR A 249 -16.03 -14.04 10.42
N PRO A 250 -15.41 -12.94 10.86
CA PRO A 250 -14.31 -12.98 11.82
C PRO A 250 -14.79 -13.28 13.26
N ARG A 251 -16.09 -13.18 13.53
CA ARG A 251 -16.68 -13.48 14.84
C ARG A 251 -17.19 -14.91 14.88
N LEU A 252 -16.87 -15.62 15.96
CA LEU A 252 -17.40 -16.96 16.24
C LEU A 252 -18.95 -16.88 16.32
N PRO A 253 -19.69 -17.56 15.45
CA PRO A 253 -21.14 -17.57 15.53
C PRO A 253 -21.64 -18.39 16.74
N ALA A 254 -22.88 -18.14 17.16
CA ALA A 254 -23.49 -18.86 18.27
C ALA A 254 -23.77 -20.33 17.91
N GLN A 255 -23.86 -21.20 18.92
CA GLN A 255 -24.22 -22.63 18.80
C GLN A 255 -23.25 -23.45 17.93
N ILE A 256 -21.95 -23.13 17.99
CA ILE A 256 -20.90 -23.85 17.27
C ILE A 256 -19.85 -24.35 18.27
N PHE A 257 -19.33 -25.55 18.01
CA PHE A 257 -18.11 -26.02 18.67
C PHE A 257 -17.05 -26.39 17.63
N ILE A 258 -15.80 -26.09 17.97
CA ILE A 258 -14.64 -26.32 17.11
C ILE A 258 -14.09 -27.72 17.40
N THR A 259 -13.93 -28.54 16.35
CA THR A 259 -13.33 -29.87 16.48
C THR A 259 -11.84 -29.73 16.82
N PRO A 260 -11.28 -30.52 17.75
CA PRO A 260 -9.87 -30.42 18.09
C PRO A 260 -8.95 -30.82 16.93
N ASP A 261 -7.83 -30.10 16.81
CA ASP A 261 -6.81 -30.38 15.79
C ASP A 261 -6.01 -31.63 16.16
N LYS A 262 -5.75 -32.48 15.15
CA LYS A 262 -4.76 -33.56 15.27
C LYS A 262 -3.38 -33.11 14.80
N PHE A 263 -3.34 -32.17 13.88
CA PHE A 263 -2.11 -31.63 13.29
C PHE A 263 -1.91 -30.17 13.71
N THR A 264 -0.71 -29.87 14.18
CA THR A 264 -0.31 -28.49 14.49
C THR A 264 -0.07 -27.70 13.20
N LEU A 265 -0.21 -26.36 13.25
CA LEU A 265 0.03 -25.50 12.09
C LEU A 265 1.41 -25.68 11.45
N PRO A 266 2.54 -25.76 12.21
CA PRO A 266 3.85 -26.00 11.59
C PRO A 266 3.92 -27.32 10.83
N ARG A 267 3.28 -28.37 11.35
CA ARG A 267 3.24 -29.68 10.69
C ARG A 267 2.37 -29.65 9.44
N ALA A 268 1.27 -28.92 9.48
CA ALA A 268 0.40 -28.72 8.33
C ALA A 268 1.13 -27.98 7.18
N VAL A 269 1.97 -26.99 7.51
CA VAL A 269 2.81 -26.30 6.52
C VAL A 269 3.79 -27.25 5.85
N ILE A 270 4.48 -28.10 6.61
CA ILE A 270 5.41 -29.12 6.05
C ILE A 270 4.67 -30.05 5.06
N TYR A 271 3.44 -30.47 5.39
CA TYR A 271 2.64 -31.30 4.48
C TYR A 271 2.22 -30.56 3.20
N LEU A 272 1.91 -29.27 3.29
CA LEU A 272 1.61 -28.46 2.11
C LEU A 272 2.86 -28.27 1.22
N GLU A 273 4.03 -28.07 1.83
CA GLU A 273 5.30 -27.95 1.12
C GLU A 273 5.68 -29.26 0.40
N ASP A 274 5.59 -30.41 1.10
CA ASP A 274 5.87 -31.72 0.51
C ASP A 274 4.88 -32.06 -0.62
N TYR A 275 3.60 -31.74 -0.45
CA TYR A 275 2.59 -31.88 -1.50
C TYR A 275 2.94 -31.04 -2.73
N LEU A 276 3.33 -29.78 -2.52
CA LEU A 276 3.71 -28.86 -3.58
C LEU A 276 4.96 -29.35 -4.32
N GLU A 277 5.96 -29.84 -3.60
CA GLU A 277 7.18 -30.40 -4.18
C GLU A 277 6.86 -31.64 -5.04
N HIS A 278 6.05 -32.56 -4.53
CA HIS A 278 5.60 -33.73 -5.30
C HIS A 278 4.85 -33.33 -6.57
N LYS A 279 3.96 -32.33 -6.48
CA LYS A 279 3.24 -31.80 -7.65
C LYS A 279 4.20 -31.20 -8.68
N LEU A 280 5.18 -30.42 -8.24
CA LEU A 280 6.16 -29.79 -9.13
C LEU A 280 7.13 -30.80 -9.76
N ARG A 281 7.45 -31.91 -9.08
CA ARG A 281 8.21 -33.01 -9.70
C ARG A 281 7.49 -33.58 -10.91
N GLY A 282 6.16 -33.64 -10.88
CA GLY A 282 5.33 -34.12 -11.98
C GLY A 282 5.15 -33.15 -13.16
N TYR A 283 5.66 -31.91 -13.07
CA TYR A 283 5.56 -30.95 -14.16
C TYR A 283 6.44 -31.33 -15.36
N ASP A 284 6.11 -30.78 -16.53
CA ASP A 284 6.99 -30.86 -17.68
C ASP A 284 8.23 -29.97 -17.47
N HIS A 285 9.41 -30.59 -17.42
CA HIS A 285 10.69 -29.90 -17.22
C HIS A 285 11.47 -29.65 -18.51
N ARG A 286 10.84 -29.80 -19.69
CA ARG A 286 11.47 -29.50 -20.99
C ARG A 286 11.94 -28.05 -21.07
N TRP A 287 11.14 -27.10 -20.56
CA TRP A 287 11.52 -25.68 -20.52
C TRP A 287 12.85 -25.45 -19.81
N ALA A 288 13.11 -26.16 -18.70
CA ALA A 288 14.33 -26.01 -17.93
C ALA A 288 15.55 -26.59 -18.68
N LYS A 289 15.36 -27.72 -19.38
CA LYS A 289 16.39 -28.32 -20.22
C LYS A 289 16.75 -27.42 -21.39
N GLU A 290 15.75 -26.89 -22.11
CA GLU A 290 15.96 -25.96 -23.22
C GLU A 290 16.63 -24.66 -22.76
N ALA A 291 16.19 -24.10 -21.63
CA ALA A 291 16.84 -22.91 -21.06
C ALA A 291 18.30 -23.17 -20.68
N GLY A 292 18.61 -24.38 -20.18
CA GLY A 292 19.98 -24.81 -19.90
C GLY A 292 20.86 -24.89 -21.16
N LEU A 293 20.31 -25.39 -22.27
CA LEU A 293 21.01 -25.42 -23.56
C LEU A 293 21.27 -24.01 -24.09
N ARG A 294 20.25 -23.14 -24.08
CA ARG A 294 20.40 -21.73 -24.48
C ARG A 294 21.41 -20.99 -23.61
N LEU A 295 21.40 -21.22 -22.30
CA LEU A 295 22.39 -20.68 -21.37
C LEU A 295 23.80 -21.10 -21.78
N GLN A 296 24.02 -22.37 -22.11
CA GLN A 296 25.33 -22.86 -22.53
C GLN A 296 25.80 -22.22 -23.84
N GLU A 297 24.92 -22.16 -24.85
CA GLU A 297 25.23 -21.52 -26.14
C GLU A 297 25.60 -20.03 -25.96
N GLU A 298 24.87 -19.31 -25.12
CA GLU A 298 25.12 -17.91 -24.81
C GLU A 298 26.44 -17.70 -24.05
N LEU A 299 26.76 -18.58 -23.10
CA LEU A 299 28.03 -18.57 -22.38
C LEU A 299 29.21 -18.85 -23.32
N GLU A 300 29.07 -19.81 -24.24
CA GLU A 300 30.10 -20.14 -25.23
C GLU A 300 30.33 -18.98 -26.22
N ARG A 301 29.26 -18.34 -26.71
CA ARG A 301 29.36 -17.17 -27.59
C ARG A 301 30.14 -16.03 -26.95
N ILE A 302 29.85 -15.74 -25.68
CA ILE A 302 30.48 -14.63 -24.96
C ILE A 302 31.91 -14.98 -24.59
N ARG A 303 32.16 -16.22 -24.19
CA ARG A 303 33.52 -16.70 -23.99
C ARG A 303 34.37 -16.47 -25.25
N GLY A 304 33.88 -16.82 -26.43
CA GLY A 304 34.60 -16.59 -27.69
C GLY A 304 34.95 -15.12 -27.93
N TYR A 305 34.00 -14.21 -27.68
CA TYR A 305 34.23 -12.76 -27.82
C TYR A 305 35.24 -12.22 -26.78
N TYR A 306 35.04 -12.51 -25.50
CA TYR A 306 35.88 -11.98 -24.43
C TYR A 306 37.26 -12.64 -24.39
N ASP A 307 37.40 -13.93 -24.74
CA ASP A 307 38.71 -14.60 -24.82
C ASP A 307 39.60 -13.91 -25.87
N SER A 308 39.03 -13.47 -27.00
CA SER A 308 39.76 -12.68 -28.00
C SER A 308 40.18 -11.32 -27.43
N LEU A 309 39.27 -10.59 -26.78
CA LEU A 309 39.56 -9.28 -26.20
C LEU A 309 40.64 -9.36 -25.11
N ILE A 310 40.55 -10.33 -24.20
CA ILE A 310 41.49 -10.51 -23.08
C ILE A 310 42.89 -10.80 -23.62
N ARG A 311 43.02 -11.66 -24.65
CA ARG A 311 44.31 -11.97 -25.27
C ARG A 311 44.95 -10.74 -25.93
N SER A 312 44.16 -9.90 -26.60
CA SER A 312 44.64 -8.68 -27.27
C SER A 312 44.81 -7.48 -26.33
N ALA A 313 44.28 -7.51 -25.11
CA ALA A 313 44.28 -6.37 -24.19
C ALA A 313 45.67 -6.13 -23.57
N GLU A 314 45.98 -4.85 -23.36
CA GLU A 314 47.13 -4.37 -22.60
C GLU A 314 47.03 -4.78 -21.12
N PRO A 315 48.15 -4.99 -20.39
CA PRO A 315 48.15 -5.48 -19.01
C PRO A 315 47.26 -4.66 -18.07
N ASP A 316 47.27 -3.33 -18.21
CA ASP A 316 46.51 -2.41 -17.35
C ASP A 316 44.99 -2.50 -17.60
N LYS A 317 44.56 -2.85 -18.82
CA LYS A 317 43.15 -2.96 -19.22
C LYS A 317 42.58 -4.37 -19.08
N ARG A 318 43.44 -5.40 -18.97
CA ARG A 318 43.01 -6.81 -18.85
C ARG A 318 42.08 -7.03 -17.67
N TYR A 319 42.42 -6.46 -16.51
CA TYR A 319 41.59 -6.59 -15.31
C TYR A 319 40.17 -6.03 -15.51
N GLU A 320 40.03 -4.88 -16.18
CA GLU A 320 38.73 -4.28 -16.47
C GLU A 320 37.90 -5.15 -17.43
N VAL A 321 38.53 -5.70 -18.47
CA VAL A 321 37.86 -6.59 -19.44
C VAL A 321 37.42 -7.89 -18.77
N GLU A 322 38.23 -8.46 -17.89
CA GLU A 322 37.87 -9.65 -17.10
C GLU A 322 36.70 -9.38 -16.15
N ALA A 323 36.69 -8.21 -15.50
CA ALA A 323 35.58 -7.80 -14.64
C ALA A 323 34.28 -7.62 -15.44
N GLN A 324 34.34 -7.02 -16.62
CA GLN A 324 33.21 -6.90 -17.54
C GLN A 324 32.70 -8.27 -17.98
N TYR A 325 33.60 -9.18 -18.36
CA TYR A 325 33.25 -10.55 -18.72
C TYR A 325 32.53 -11.26 -17.57
N ALA A 326 33.07 -11.16 -16.35
CA ALA A 326 32.47 -11.77 -15.17
C ALA A 326 31.07 -11.20 -14.85
N ASN A 327 30.88 -9.88 -15.01
CA ASN A 327 29.58 -9.24 -14.84
C ASN A 327 28.58 -9.74 -15.89
N ARG A 328 28.98 -9.79 -17.16
CA ARG A 328 28.11 -10.26 -18.24
C ARG A 328 27.73 -11.73 -18.07
N ARG A 329 28.68 -12.56 -17.60
CA ARG A 329 28.43 -13.98 -17.30
C ARG A 329 27.41 -14.15 -16.17
N ARG A 330 27.50 -13.31 -15.12
CA ARG A 330 26.51 -13.28 -14.03
C ARG A 330 25.13 -12.82 -14.50
N GLU A 331 25.07 -11.83 -15.39
CA GLU A 331 23.81 -11.36 -15.97
C GLU A 331 23.11 -12.46 -16.77
N ILE A 332 23.86 -13.20 -17.59
CA ILE A 332 23.30 -14.27 -18.43
C ILE A 332 22.92 -15.49 -17.62
N ASP A 333 23.71 -15.88 -16.62
CA ASP A 333 23.27 -16.88 -15.66
C ASP A 333 21.97 -16.43 -14.99
N TRP A 334 21.87 -15.18 -14.54
CA TRP A 334 20.62 -14.68 -13.93
C TRP A 334 19.42 -14.69 -14.88
N GLN A 335 19.62 -14.42 -16.17
CA GLN A 335 18.57 -14.41 -17.19
C GLN A 335 18.12 -15.83 -17.57
N TYR A 336 19.05 -16.71 -17.94
CA TYR A 336 18.69 -18.00 -18.55
C TYR A 336 18.65 -19.17 -17.57
N ARG A 337 19.26 -19.05 -16.38
CA ARG A 337 19.27 -20.15 -15.41
C ARG A 337 17.85 -20.51 -15.00
N PRO A 338 17.38 -21.73 -15.30
CA PRO A 338 16.04 -22.15 -14.95
C PRO A 338 15.91 -22.26 -13.43
N ARG A 339 14.87 -21.64 -12.88
CA ARG A 339 14.56 -21.65 -11.45
C ARG A 339 13.06 -21.68 -11.24
N ILE A 340 12.65 -22.39 -10.19
CA ILE A 340 11.28 -22.37 -9.69
C ILE A 340 11.31 -21.59 -8.38
N GLN A 341 10.57 -20.49 -8.33
CA GLN A 341 10.44 -19.66 -7.13
C GLN A 341 9.05 -19.87 -6.54
N ILE A 342 9.00 -20.20 -5.26
CA ILE A 342 7.75 -20.39 -4.52
C ILE A 342 7.68 -19.29 -3.48
N SER A 343 6.54 -18.60 -3.42
CA SER A 343 6.27 -17.58 -2.40
C SER A 343 4.84 -17.71 -1.90
N VAL A 344 4.61 -17.35 -0.64
CA VAL A 344 3.25 -17.33 -0.05
C VAL A 344 2.65 -15.94 -0.26
N ILE A 345 1.44 -15.89 -0.81
CA ILE A 345 0.67 -14.65 -0.97
C ILE A 345 0.01 -14.29 0.35
N ASN A 346 -0.77 -15.22 0.90
CA ASN A 346 -1.44 -15.13 2.19
C ASN A 346 -1.84 -16.53 2.67
N CYS A 347 -2.23 -16.61 3.93
CA CYS A 347 -2.81 -17.80 4.52
C CYS A 347 -4.01 -17.45 5.39
N GLY A 348 -4.80 -18.44 5.77
CA GLY A 348 -5.88 -18.25 6.71
C GLY A 348 -6.30 -19.52 7.40
N LEU A 349 -6.82 -19.37 8.61
CA LEU A 349 -7.48 -20.43 9.37
C LEU A 349 -8.99 -20.28 9.19
N PHE A 350 -9.62 -21.32 8.67
CA PHE A 350 -11.04 -21.35 8.36
C PHE A 350 -11.72 -22.44 9.17
N HIS A 351 -12.74 -22.05 9.93
CA HIS A 351 -13.62 -22.98 10.62
C HIS A 351 -14.90 -23.12 9.80
N LEU A 352 -15.06 -24.26 9.17
CA LEU A 352 -16.15 -24.53 8.25
C LEU A 352 -17.12 -25.52 8.87
N GLN A 353 -18.40 -25.42 8.53
CA GLN A 353 -19.35 -26.42 8.94
C GLN A 353 -18.93 -27.76 8.36
N MET A 354 -18.86 -28.81 9.20
CA MET A 354 -18.63 -30.17 8.73
C MET A 354 -19.67 -30.47 7.66
N ALA A 355 -19.22 -30.79 6.45
CA ALA A 355 -20.12 -31.23 5.40
C ALA A 355 -20.69 -32.57 5.84
N GLY A 356 -21.83 -32.54 6.53
CA GLY A 356 -22.66 -33.73 6.70
C GLY A 356 -22.86 -34.28 5.30
N SER A 357 -22.51 -35.56 5.10
CA SER A 357 -22.73 -36.29 3.85
C SER A 357 -24.12 -35.93 3.32
N ALA A 358 -24.16 -35.00 2.36
CA ALA A 358 -25.36 -34.76 1.59
C ALA A 358 -25.43 -35.94 0.63
N VAL A 359 -25.95 -37.04 1.16
CA VAL A 359 -26.53 -38.10 0.35
C VAL A 359 -27.57 -37.41 -0.52
N ASN A 360 -27.26 -37.32 -1.80
CA ASN A 360 -28.22 -37.26 -2.89
C ASN A 360 -27.65 -38.08 -4.05
#